data_AF-A0A932IFF2-F1
#
_entry.id   AF-A0A932IFF2-F1
#
_cell.length_a   1.000
_cell.length_b   1.000
_cell.length_c   1.000
_cell.angle_alpha   90.00
_cell.angle_beta   90.00
_cell.angle_gamma   90.00
#
_symmetry.space_group_name_H-M   'P 1'
#
loop_
_entity.id
_entity.type
_entity.pdbx_description
1 polymer ?
#
loop_
_entity_poly.entity_id
_entity_poly.type
_entity_poly.pdbx_seq_one_letter_code
_entity_poly.pdbx_strand_id
1 'polypeptide(L)'
;MRDLASRFDNRLFLSATPHNGHSNSFSALLELLDPQRFTRGVRPSRNALDTVMVRRLKPDLRRLGVERFPTRKVVQLDVGTPNAPEVRLSDLLAEYTRLMRPARGRGKLVFVNLQKRLLSSVEAFRRTLDVHARSVEEGRAKAALQLDLSEVAASADAPNPDDDDEYGPDDDALEAVDLSRAASSSRLLQTPEGRARQVLSELQTLAAQHATAPDAKVDALVRWIQTHQCRGVRIGGTTARGADLDWSDRRVIVFTEYGDTKRYLAQVLA
;
A
#
# COMPACT_ATOMS: atom_id res chain seq x y z
N MET A 1 -25.68 8.34 -7.24
CA MET A 1 -26.02 6.90 -7.43
C MET A 1 -27.31 6.47 -6.73
N ARG A 2 -27.44 6.62 -5.40
CA ARG A 2 -28.68 6.21 -4.67
C ARG A 2 -29.95 6.92 -5.17
N ASP A 3 -29.88 8.23 -5.37
CA ASP A 3 -31.00 9.05 -5.86
C ASP A 3 -31.36 8.76 -7.33
N LEU A 4 -30.44 8.11 -8.04
CA LEU A 4 -30.60 7.72 -9.42
C LEU A 4 -31.20 6.31 -9.51
N ALA A 5 -30.75 5.39 -8.67
CA ALA A 5 -31.17 3.99 -8.69
C ALA A 5 -32.70 3.85 -8.60
N SER A 6 -33.37 4.59 -7.70
CA SER A 6 -34.83 4.55 -7.53
C SER A 6 -35.64 5.01 -8.74
N ARG A 7 -35.01 5.67 -9.72
CA ARG A 7 -35.66 6.14 -10.95
C ARG A 7 -35.69 5.08 -12.06
N PHE A 8 -35.06 3.93 -11.85
CA PHE A 8 -34.98 2.84 -12.83
C PHE A 8 -35.48 1.53 -12.21
N ASP A 9 -36.38 0.86 -12.94
CA ASP A 9 -36.93 -0.44 -12.56
C ASP A 9 -35.92 -1.59 -12.77
N ASN A 10 -35.06 -1.47 -13.78
CA ASN A 10 -34.04 -2.47 -14.12
C ASN A 10 -32.65 -1.90 -13.89
N ARG A 11 -31.79 -2.66 -13.21
CA ARG A 11 -30.42 -2.25 -12.83
C ARG A 11 -29.45 -3.37 -13.14
N LEU A 12 -28.37 -3.07 -13.86
CA LEU A 12 -27.27 -4.00 -14.13
C LEU A 12 -25.97 -3.36 -13.67
N PHE A 13 -25.33 -3.94 -12.67
CA PHE A 13 -24.02 -3.48 -12.20
C PHE A 13 -22.93 -4.39 -12.76
N LEU A 14 -21.97 -3.78 -13.45
CA LEU A 14 -20.80 -4.48 -14.00
C LEU A 14 -19.57 -4.05 -13.21
N SER A 15 -18.88 -5.03 -12.62
CA SER A 15 -17.64 -4.77 -11.89
C SER A 15 -16.74 -5.99 -11.91
N ALA A 16 -15.45 -5.78 -12.15
CA ALA A 16 -14.44 -6.82 -11.99
C ALA A 16 -14.19 -7.15 -10.50
N THR A 17 -14.33 -6.14 -9.63
CA THR A 17 -14.08 -6.20 -8.18
C THR A 17 -15.13 -5.35 -7.45
N PRO A 18 -16.26 -5.94 -7.02
CA PRO A 18 -17.42 -5.17 -6.57
C PRO A 18 -17.25 -4.53 -5.18
N HIS A 19 -16.06 -4.56 -4.59
CA HIS A 19 -15.80 -3.89 -3.31
C HIS A 19 -14.32 -3.55 -3.13
N ASN A 20 -14.09 -2.50 -2.34
CA ASN A 20 -12.78 -2.00 -1.89
C ASN A 20 -12.27 -2.72 -0.62
N GLY A 21 -12.60 -3.99 -0.44
CA GLY A 21 -12.30 -4.75 0.79
C GLY A 21 -13.26 -4.53 1.97
N HIS A 22 -14.18 -3.57 1.91
CA HIS A 22 -15.17 -3.34 2.98
C HIS A 22 -16.51 -4.04 2.72
N SER A 23 -16.93 -4.91 3.65
CA SER A 23 -18.21 -5.64 3.56
C SER A 23 -19.42 -4.71 3.49
N ASN A 24 -19.36 -3.53 4.12
CA ASN A 24 -20.45 -2.55 4.09
C ASN A 24 -20.67 -2.00 2.68
N SER A 25 -19.59 -1.62 1.98
CA SER A 25 -19.66 -1.15 0.59
C SER A 25 -20.30 -2.19 -0.33
N PHE A 26 -19.90 -3.46 -0.16
CA PHE A 26 -20.47 -4.56 -0.92
C PHE A 26 -21.97 -4.74 -0.65
N SER A 27 -22.39 -4.79 0.62
CA SER A 27 -23.81 -4.92 0.98
C SER A 27 -24.66 -3.74 0.53
N ALA A 28 -24.11 -2.52 0.52
CA ALA A 28 -24.78 -1.32 0.06
C ALA A 28 -25.02 -1.32 -1.46
N LEU A 29 -24.10 -1.91 -2.25
CA LEU A 29 -24.29 -2.11 -3.69
C LEU A 29 -25.38 -3.15 -3.97
N LEU A 30 -25.41 -4.25 -3.21
CA LEU A 30 -26.43 -5.29 -3.35
C LEU A 30 -27.82 -4.79 -2.95
N GLU A 31 -27.92 -4.00 -1.88
CA GLU A 31 -29.16 -3.32 -1.48
C GLU A 31 -29.67 -2.38 -2.59
N LEU A 32 -28.76 -1.73 -3.32
CA LEU A 32 -29.15 -0.91 -4.48
C LEU A 32 -29.68 -1.74 -5.65
N LEU A 33 -29.27 -3.00 -5.79
CA LEU A 33 -29.76 -3.89 -6.84
C LEU A 33 -31.10 -4.53 -6.47
N ASP A 34 -31.22 -5.06 -5.26
CA ASP A 34 -32.41 -5.75 -4.77
C ASP A 34 -32.61 -5.43 -3.27
N PRO A 35 -33.33 -4.34 -2.94
CA PRO A 35 -33.54 -3.92 -1.55
C PRO A 35 -34.48 -4.86 -0.77
N GLN A 36 -35.20 -5.76 -1.45
CA GLN A 36 -36.03 -6.76 -0.76
C GLN A 36 -35.19 -7.93 -0.25
N ARG A 37 -34.07 -8.23 -0.93
CA ARG A 37 -33.21 -9.36 -0.61
C ARG A 37 -32.00 -8.98 0.24
N PHE A 38 -31.50 -7.75 0.10
CA PHE A 38 -30.29 -7.31 0.75
C PHE A 38 -30.52 -6.06 1.60
N THR A 39 -29.80 -6.01 2.73
CA THR A 39 -29.81 -4.89 3.65
C THR A 39 -28.39 -4.44 3.91
N ARG A 40 -28.14 -3.14 3.90
CA ARG A 40 -26.81 -2.60 4.19
C ARG A 40 -26.30 -3.03 5.57
N GLY A 41 -25.01 -3.38 5.63
CA GLY A 41 -24.35 -3.82 6.86
C GLY A 41 -24.61 -5.28 7.22
N VAL A 42 -25.59 -5.93 6.60
CA VAL A 42 -25.88 -7.36 6.78
C VAL A 42 -25.04 -8.16 5.78
N ARG A 43 -24.35 -9.19 6.27
CA ARG A 43 -23.58 -10.07 5.40
C ARG A 43 -24.54 -10.91 4.55
N PRO A 44 -24.48 -10.83 3.20
CA PRO A 44 -25.38 -11.60 2.34
C PRO A 44 -25.08 -13.10 2.40
N SER A 45 -26.12 -13.93 2.35
CA SER A 45 -25.99 -15.38 2.24
C SER A 45 -25.58 -15.78 0.81
N ARG A 46 -24.91 -16.93 0.65
CA ARG A 46 -24.48 -17.40 -0.69
C ARG A 46 -25.66 -17.59 -1.64
N ASN A 47 -26.74 -18.23 -1.18
CA ASN A 47 -27.91 -18.48 -2.03
C ASN A 47 -28.58 -17.18 -2.52
N ALA A 48 -28.62 -16.16 -1.66
CA ALA A 48 -29.13 -14.84 -2.06
C ALA A 48 -28.22 -14.19 -3.12
N LEU A 49 -26.90 -14.27 -2.95
CA LEU A 49 -25.93 -13.77 -3.93
C LEU A 49 -26.06 -14.47 -5.27
N ASP A 50 -26.16 -15.80 -5.28
CA ASP A 50 -26.20 -16.60 -6.51
C ASP A 50 -27.45 -16.29 -7.38
N THR A 51 -28.49 -15.69 -6.79
CA THR A 51 -29.70 -15.25 -7.50
C THR A 51 -29.48 -13.97 -8.31
N VAL A 52 -28.57 -13.09 -7.87
CA VAL A 52 -28.39 -11.74 -8.46
C VAL A 52 -27.00 -11.52 -9.07
N MET A 53 -26.02 -12.33 -8.69
CA MET A 53 -24.62 -12.14 -9.03
C MET A 53 -24.12 -13.27 -9.92
N VAL A 54 -23.73 -12.92 -11.15
CA VAL A 54 -23.00 -13.83 -12.03
C VAL A 54 -21.51 -13.52 -11.94
N ARG A 55 -20.74 -14.46 -11.40
CA ARG A 55 -19.28 -14.42 -11.41
C ARG A 55 -18.73 -15.68 -12.06
N ARG A 56 -17.75 -15.51 -12.95
CA ARG A 56 -17.01 -16.58 -13.60
C ARG A 56 -15.52 -16.32 -13.45
N LEU A 57 -14.77 -17.36 -13.08
CA LEU A 57 -13.33 -17.32 -12.96
C LEU A 57 -12.70 -18.11 -14.11
N LYS A 58 -11.42 -17.86 -14.40
CA LYS A 58 -10.66 -18.62 -15.42
C LYS A 58 -10.75 -20.15 -15.24
N PRO A 59 -10.73 -20.73 -14.01
CA PRO A 59 -10.97 -22.15 -13.82
C PRO A 59 -12.36 -22.63 -14.29
N ASP A 60 -13.41 -21.82 -14.12
CA ASP A 60 -14.77 -22.18 -14.56
C ASP A 60 -14.83 -22.27 -16.08
N LEU A 61 -14.17 -21.34 -16.77
CA LEU A 61 -14.07 -21.35 -18.24
C LEU A 61 -13.28 -22.56 -18.75
N ARG A 62 -12.20 -22.96 -18.06
CA ARG A 62 -11.45 -24.17 -18.41
C ARG A 62 -12.29 -25.45 -18.28
N ARG A 63 -13.15 -25.54 -17.26
CA ARG A 63 -14.09 -26.68 -17.12
C ARG A 63 -15.09 -26.78 -18.28
N LEU A 64 -15.31 -25.67 -18.98
CA LEU A 64 -16.15 -25.60 -20.18
C LEU A 64 -15.34 -25.81 -21.48
N GLY A 65 -14.07 -26.23 -21.40
CA GLY A 65 -13.21 -26.47 -22.57
C GLY A 65 -12.52 -25.22 -23.12
N VAL A 66 -12.58 -24.07 -22.44
CA VAL A 66 -11.85 -22.87 -22.87
C VAL A 66 -10.40 -22.92 -22.36
N GLU A 67 -9.50 -23.44 -23.19
CA GLU A 67 -8.10 -23.70 -22.81
C GLU A 67 -7.12 -22.53 -23.01
N ARG A 68 -7.57 -21.39 -23.54
CA ARG A 68 -6.69 -20.26 -23.89
C ARG A 68 -6.03 -19.53 -22.69
N PHE A 69 -6.37 -19.89 -21.45
CA PHE A 69 -5.89 -19.18 -20.27
C PHE A 69 -4.72 -19.89 -19.61
N PRO A 70 -3.55 -19.23 -19.47
CA PRO A 70 -2.39 -19.85 -18.82
C PRO A 70 -2.69 -20.19 -17.36
N THR A 71 -2.07 -21.26 -16.88
CA THR A 71 -2.14 -21.69 -15.48
C THR A 71 -1.33 -20.73 -14.61
N ARG A 72 -1.96 -20.19 -13.55
CA ARG A 72 -1.27 -19.36 -12.57
C ARG A 72 -0.30 -20.22 -11.75
N LYS A 73 0.99 -19.92 -11.85
CA LYS A 73 2.03 -20.47 -10.97
C LYS A 73 2.45 -19.39 -9.97
N VAL A 74 2.37 -19.71 -8.68
CA VAL A 74 2.85 -18.82 -7.62
C VAL A 74 4.22 -19.33 -7.20
N VAL A 75 5.23 -18.49 -7.34
CA VAL A 75 6.62 -18.81 -7.00
C VAL A 75 7.06 -17.80 -5.96
N GLN A 76 7.46 -18.29 -4.78
CA GLN A 76 8.12 -17.47 -3.77
C GLN A 76 9.58 -17.30 -4.18
N LEU A 77 10.09 -16.07 -4.06
CA LEU A 77 11.50 -15.76 -4.24
C LEU A 77 12.05 -15.29 -2.91
N ASP A 78 12.98 -16.05 -2.35
CA ASP A 78 13.73 -15.65 -1.18
C ASP A 78 14.89 -14.75 -1.62
N VAL A 79 14.96 -13.55 -1.05
CA VAL A 79 15.93 -12.53 -1.42
C VAL A 79 16.62 -11.97 -0.20
N GLY A 80 17.83 -11.45 -0.41
CA GLY A 80 18.60 -10.75 0.62
C GLY A 80 19.45 -11.67 1.47
N THR A 81 20.08 -11.07 2.47
CA THR A 81 20.91 -11.77 3.46
C THR A 81 20.50 -11.30 4.85
N PRO A 82 20.76 -12.08 5.91
CA PRO A 82 20.43 -11.67 7.28
C PRO A 82 21.04 -10.33 7.71
N ASN A 83 22.13 -9.90 7.07
CA ASN A 83 22.83 -8.66 7.38
C ASN A 83 22.44 -7.49 6.46
N ALA A 84 21.39 -7.65 5.64
CA ALA A 84 20.97 -6.60 4.73
C ALA A 84 20.38 -5.39 5.50
N PRO A 85 20.58 -4.15 5.01
CA PRO A 85 20.07 -2.94 5.67
C PRO A 85 18.58 -3.00 6.01
N GLU A 86 17.75 -3.55 5.11
CA GLU A 86 16.30 -3.71 5.30
C GLU A 86 15.94 -4.66 6.45
N VAL A 87 16.76 -5.69 6.70
CA VAL A 87 16.59 -6.60 7.85
C VAL A 87 16.93 -5.85 9.13
N ARG A 88 18.04 -5.10 9.14
CA ARG A 88 18.42 -4.28 10.29
C ARG A 88 17.39 -3.20 10.60
N LEU A 89 16.82 -2.55 9.59
CA LEU A 89 15.71 -1.60 9.75
C LEU A 89 14.48 -2.29 10.34
N SER A 90 14.19 -3.54 9.95
CA SER A 90 13.08 -4.31 10.52
C SER A 90 13.27 -4.60 12.00
N ASP A 91 14.48 -5.02 12.40
CA ASP A 91 14.83 -5.27 13.79
C ASP A 91 14.74 -4.00 14.65
N LEU A 92 15.29 -2.90 14.15
CA LEU A 92 15.21 -1.59 14.82
C LEU A 92 13.76 -1.10 14.94
N LEU A 93 12.93 -1.31 13.92
CA LEU A 93 11.51 -0.95 13.96
C LEU A 93 10.76 -1.82 14.99
N ALA A 94 11.10 -3.10 15.10
CA ALA A 94 10.53 -3.99 16.12
C ALA A 94 10.94 -3.55 17.54
N GLU A 95 12.21 -3.19 17.75
CA GLU A 95 12.71 -2.64 19.01
C GLU A 95 11.97 -1.34 19.36
N TYR A 96 11.89 -0.41 18.42
CA TYR A 96 11.18 0.87 18.59
C TYR A 96 9.71 0.65 18.95
N THR A 97 9.02 -0.24 18.23
CA THR A 97 7.62 -0.59 18.51
C THR A 97 7.44 -1.12 19.94
N ARG A 98 8.36 -1.98 20.40
CA ARG A 98 8.34 -2.53 21.76
C ARG A 98 8.55 -1.44 22.82
N LEU A 99 9.47 -0.51 22.57
CA LEU A 99 9.77 0.61 23.50
C LEU A 99 8.61 1.61 23.59
N MET A 100 7.95 1.91 22.47
CA MET A 100 6.83 2.85 22.42
C MET A 100 5.54 2.29 23.02
N ARG A 101 5.44 0.97 23.20
CA ARG A 101 4.29 0.26 23.82
C ARG A 101 2.93 0.82 23.34
N PRO A 102 2.67 0.86 22.02
CA PRO A 102 1.49 1.53 21.49
C PRO A 102 0.20 1.01 22.09
N ALA A 103 -0.70 1.91 22.43
CA ALA A 103 -2.05 1.56 22.84
C ALA A 103 -2.75 0.74 21.74
N ARG A 104 -3.69 -0.15 22.16
CA ARG A 104 -4.51 -0.93 21.22
C ARG A 104 -5.27 0.00 20.26
N GLY A 105 -5.58 -0.48 19.05
CA GLY A 105 -6.29 0.29 18.04
C GLY A 105 -5.36 1.20 17.24
N ARG A 106 -5.67 2.50 17.17
CA ARG A 106 -5.02 3.48 16.27
C ARG A 106 -3.50 3.58 16.47
N GLY A 107 -3.01 3.51 17.72
CA GLY A 107 -1.58 3.55 18.01
C GLY A 107 -0.80 2.40 17.37
N LYS A 108 -1.32 1.17 17.45
CA LYS A 108 -0.71 0.00 16.80
C LYS A 108 -0.71 0.09 15.27
N LEU A 109 -1.73 0.74 14.68
CA LEU A 109 -1.82 0.89 13.22
C LEU A 109 -0.69 1.76 12.64
N VAL A 110 -0.14 2.71 13.41
CA VAL A 110 1.04 3.49 13.00
C VAL A 110 2.22 2.59 12.71
N PHE A 111 2.54 1.67 13.62
CA PHE A 111 3.67 0.75 13.48
C PHE A 111 3.42 -0.31 12.39
N VAL A 112 2.17 -0.76 12.22
CA VAL A 112 1.78 -1.61 11.09
C VAL A 112 2.00 -0.89 9.76
N ASN A 113 1.65 0.40 9.67
CA ASN A 113 1.88 1.19 8.46
C ASN A 113 3.39 1.36 8.18
N LEU A 114 4.18 1.71 9.19
CA LEU A 114 5.65 1.79 9.07
C LEU A 114 6.24 0.45 8.59
N GLN A 115 5.77 -0.68 9.12
CA GLN A 115 6.21 -2.00 8.68
C GLN A 115 5.84 -2.28 7.22
N LYS A 116 4.61 -1.97 6.79
CA LYS A 116 4.19 -2.13 5.39
C LYS A 116 5.04 -1.28 4.44
N ARG A 117 5.32 -0.04 4.83
CA ARG A 117 6.16 0.88 4.06
C ARG A 117 7.58 0.32 3.89
N LEU A 118 8.16 -0.24 4.96
CA LEU A 118 9.46 -0.94 4.91
C LEU A 118 9.44 -2.19 4.02
N LEU A 119 8.40 -3.00 4.11
CA LEU A 119 8.25 -4.18 3.24
C LEU A 119 8.13 -3.77 1.75
N SER A 120 7.64 -2.57 1.46
CA SER A 120 7.57 -2.05 0.10
C SER A 120 8.93 -1.58 -0.43
N SER A 121 9.57 -0.61 0.24
CA SER A 121 10.93 -0.14 -0.07
C SER A 121 11.50 0.68 1.09
N VAL A 122 12.82 0.80 1.15
CA VAL A 122 13.49 1.67 2.14
C VAL A 122 13.09 3.13 1.94
N GLU A 123 12.89 3.57 0.69
CA GLU A 123 12.43 4.93 0.40
C GLU A 123 11.02 5.21 0.92
N ALA A 124 10.05 4.31 0.65
CA ALA A 124 8.69 4.45 1.16
C ALA A 124 8.66 4.47 2.71
N PHE A 125 9.53 3.65 3.34
CA PHE A 125 9.71 3.66 4.78
C PHE A 125 10.27 4.98 5.29
N ARG A 126 11.38 5.45 4.72
CA ARG A 126 12.05 6.69 5.12
C ARG A 126 11.09 7.87 5.11
N ARG A 127 10.35 8.06 4.01
CA ARG A 127 9.40 9.18 3.88
C ARG A 127 8.30 9.13 4.94
N THR A 128 7.77 7.94 5.22
CA THR A 128 6.77 7.75 6.27
C THR A 128 7.37 7.93 7.68
N LEU A 129 8.59 7.46 7.90
CA LEU A 129 9.33 7.58 9.15
C LEU A 129 9.65 9.03 9.49
N ASP A 130 10.05 9.84 8.51
CA ASP A 130 10.35 11.27 8.70
C ASP A 130 9.09 12.07 9.08
N VAL A 131 7.94 11.71 8.51
CA VAL A 131 6.64 12.27 8.93
C VAL A 131 6.27 11.82 10.33
N HIS A 132 6.46 10.55 10.65
CA HIS A 132 6.23 10.00 11.99
C HIS A 132 7.09 10.72 13.04
N ALA A 133 8.41 10.82 12.81
CA ALA A 133 9.37 11.44 13.72
C ALA A 133 9.03 12.91 14.01
N ARG A 134 8.71 13.70 12.98
CA ARG A 134 8.25 15.09 13.17
C ARG A 134 6.95 15.15 13.98
N SER A 135 6.00 14.28 13.66
CA SER A 135 4.66 14.31 14.27
C SER A 135 4.64 13.91 15.76
N VAL A 136 5.49 12.96 16.17
CA VAL A 136 5.60 12.57 17.60
C VAL A 136 6.28 13.64 18.45
N GLU A 137 7.17 14.46 17.86
CA GLU A 137 7.76 15.63 18.53
C GLU A 137 6.75 16.80 18.59
N GLU A 138 6.01 17.05 17.51
CA GLU A 138 4.96 18.08 17.46
C GLU A 138 3.80 17.80 18.43
N GLY A 139 3.45 16.53 18.65
CA GLY A 139 2.48 16.12 19.68
C GLY A 139 2.86 16.61 21.08
N ARG A 140 4.17 16.64 21.40
CA ARG A 140 4.71 17.20 22.65
C ARG A 140 4.46 18.69 22.76
N ALA A 141 4.73 19.43 21.68
CA ALA A 141 4.57 20.88 21.65
C ALA A 141 3.09 21.27 21.82
N LYS A 142 2.16 20.56 21.16
CA LYS A 142 0.73 20.79 21.36
C LYS A 142 0.26 20.42 22.76
N ALA A 143 0.74 19.33 23.37
CA ALA A 143 0.40 18.99 24.76
C ALA A 143 0.97 19.99 25.78
N ALA A 144 2.15 20.55 25.52
CA ALA A 144 2.76 21.61 26.34
C ALA A 144 2.04 22.96 26.19
N LEU A 145 1.54 23.29 24.99
CA LEU A 145 0.71 24.48 24.73
C LEU A 145 -0.75 24.31 25.18
N GLN A 146 -1.28 23.08 25.23
CA GLN A 146 -2.64 22.79 25.73
C GLN A 146 -2.79 22.85 27.25
N LEU A 147 -1.69 23.01 28.00
CA LEU A 147 -1.75 23.41 29.41
C LEU A 147 -2.08 24.90 29.60
N ASP A 148 -2.18 25.68 28.51
CA ASP A 148 -2.45 27.12 28.56
C ASP A 148 -3.71 27.54 27.76
N LEU A 149 -4.22 26.73 26.83
CA LEU A 149 -5.43 27.09 26.08
C LEU A 149 -6.32 25.88 25.78
N SER A 150 -7.52 25.93 26.33
CA SER A 150 -8.64 25.07 26.00
C SER A 150 -9.22 25.39 24.62
N GLU A 151 -9.50 24.33 23.87
CA GLU A 151 -10.35 24.24 22.69
C GLU A 151 -9.82 24.68 21.31
N VAL A 152 -10.36 23.97 20.32
CA VAL A 152 -10.49 24.25 18.88
C VAL A 152 -9.52 23.55 17.91
N ALA A 153 -10.17 22.96 16.89
CA ALA A 153 -9.68 22.50 15.58
C ALA A 153 -9.33 21.01 15.42
N ALA A 154 -10.39 20.19 15.35
CA ALA A 154 -10.40 18.94 14.59
C ALA A 154 -11.22 19.14 13.30
N SER A 155 -10.57 19.57 12.22
CA SER A 155 -11.00 19.32 10.83
C SER A 155 -10.11 20.06 9.83
N ALA A 156 -9.54 19.33 8.87
CA ALA A 156 -9.39 19.68 7.45
C ALA A 156 -8.54 18.58 6.77
N ASP A 157 -8.93 18.20 5.55
CA ASP A 157 -8.39 17.13 4.69
C ASP A 157 -8.90 15.69 4.92
N ALA A 158 -10.22 15.54 4.81
CA ALA A 158 -10.74 14.41 4.05
C ALA A 158 -10.81 14.84 2.57
N PRO A 159 -10.28 14.06 1.61
CA PRO A 159 -10.45 14.38 0.19
C PRO A 159 -11.93 14.48 -0.16
N ASN A 160 -12.26 15.47 -1.00
CA ASN A 160 -13.61 15.73 -1.48
C ASN A 160 -14.08 14.50 -2.30
N PRO A 161 -15.17 13.81 -1.92
CA PRO A 161 -15.64 12.62 -2.62
C PRO A 161 -16.20 12.89 -4.02
N ASP A 162 -16.23 14.15 -4.47
CA ASP A 162 -16.74 14.58 -5.77
C ASP A 162 -15.65 14.84 -6.83
N ASP A 163 -14.36 14.64 -6.52
CA ASP A 163 -13.31 14.54 -7.56
C ASP A 163 -13.34 13.11 -8.16
N ASP A 164 -14.38 12.86 -8.96
CA ASP A 164 -14.47 11.69 -9.85
C ASP A 164 -13.53 11.91 -11.04
N ASP A 165 -12.22 11.82 -10.80
CA ASP A 165 -11.28 11.56 -11.88
C ASP A 165 -11.63 10.20 -12.49
N GLU A 166 -11.89 10.16 -13.81
CA GLU A 166 -12.26 8.96 -14.58
C GLU A 166 -11.26 7.79 -14.40
N TYR A 167 -10.06 8.09 -13.89
CA TYR A 167 -8.95 7.16 -13.61
C TYR A 167 -8.67 6.91 -12.12
N GLY A 168 -9.45 7.50 -11.20
CA GLY A 168 -9.17 7.51 -9.77
C GLY A 168 -8.03 8.45 -9.38
N PRO A 169 -7.76 8.64 -8.07
CA PRO A 169 -6.68 9.51 -7.62
C PRO A 169 -5.32 8.98 -8.09
N ASP A 170 -4.46 9.88 -8.54
CA ASP A 170 -3.10 9.53 -8.93
C ASP A 170 -2.23 9.08 -7.74
N ASP A 171 -1.05 8.55 -8.04
CA ASP A 171 -0.13 8.02 -7.03
C ASP A 171 0.31 9.09 -6.02
N ASP A 172 0.42 10.36 -6.44
CA ASP A 172 0.88 11.46 -5.61
C ASP A 172 -0.23 11.90 -4.62
N ALA A 173 -1.48 11.96 -5.07
CA ALA A 173 -2.64 12.25 -4.24
C ALA A 173 -2.86 11.15 -3.17
N LEU A 174 -2.77 9.88 -3.58
CA LEU A 174 -2.87 8.75 -2.64
C LEU A 174 -1.78 8.79 -1.58
N GLU A 175 -0.56 9.13 -1.98
CA GLU A 175 0.57 9.27 -1.08
C GLU A 175 0.40 10.42 -0.10
N ALA A 176 -0.05 11.60 -0.57
CA ALA A 176 -0.29 12.76 0.29
C ALA A 176 -1.32 12.42 1.40
N VAL A 177 -2.39 11.72 1.03
CA VAL A 177 -3.40 11.25 1.98
C VAL A 177 -2.79 10.27 2.98
N ASP A 178 -1.97 9.33 2.54
CA ASP A 178 -1.32 8.36 3.43
C ASP A 178 -0.34 9.02 4.40
N LEU A 179 0.47 9.98 3.93
CA LEU A 179 1.39 10.74 4.77
C LEU A 179 0.63 11.62 5.78
N SER A 180 -0.48 12.25 5.37
CA SER A 180 -1.36 13.00 6.27
C SER A 180 -1.97 12.12 7.36
N ARG A 181 -2.44 10.91 7.00
CA ARG A 181 -2.92 9.90 7.95
C ARG A 181 -1.82 9.43 8.91
N ALA A 182 -0.61 9.21 8.39
CA ALA A 182 0.55 8.84 9.19
C ALA A 182 0.90 9.94 10.20
N ALA A 183 0.90 11.21 9.76
CA ALA A 183 1.15 12.35 10.63
C ALA A 183 0.11 12.44 11.75
N SER A 184 -1.17 12.49 11.39
CA SER A 184 -2.29 12.62 12.31
C SER A 184 -2.31 11.51 13.36
N SER A 185 -2.06 10.26 12.94
CA SER A 185 -2.03 9.11 13.86
C SER A 185 -0.79 9.13 14.76
N SER A 186 0.35 9.61 14.25
CA SER A 186 1.60 9.69 15.00
C SER A 186 1.56 10.76 16.09
N ARG A 187 0.86 11.88 15.87
CA ARG A 187 0.65 12.92 16.90
C ARG A 187 -0.05 12.40 18.16
N LEU A 188 -0.79 11.30 18.05
CA LEU A 188 -1.51 10.68 19.17
C LEU A 188 -0.60 9.77 20.02
N LEU A 189 0.61 9.49 19.56
CA LEU A 189 1.58 8.69 20.30
C LEU A 189 2.35 9.57 21.28
N GLN A 190 2.84 8.95 22.36
CA GLN A 190 3.78 9.61 23.26
C GLN A 190 5.07 9.95 22.51
N THR A 191 5.72 11.04 22.90
CA THR A 191 7.02 11.40 22.33
C THR A 191 8.08 10.37 22.78
N PRO A 192 8.93 9.89 21.86
CA PRO A 192 9.97 8.93 22.22
C PRO A 192 11.03 9.57 23.13
N GLU A 193 11.36 8.88 24.21
CA GLU A 193 12.37 9.27 25.19
C GLU A 193 13.44 8.18 25.38
N GLY A 194 14.59 8.54 25.94
CA GLY A 194 15.68 7.62 26.25
C GLY A 194 16.07 6.74 25.05
N ARG A 195 16.05 5.41 25.25
CA ARG A 195 16.37 4.43 24.20
C ARG A 195 15.44 4.54 22.99
N ALA A 196 14.16 4.85 23.17
CA ALA A 196 13.22 4.96 22.04
C ALA A 196 13.64 6.09 21.08
N ARG A 197 14.10 7.23 21.62
CA ARG A 197 14.60 8.36 20.82
C ARG A 197 15.87 7.99 20.06
N GLN A 198 16.78 7.25 20.70
CA GLN A 198 18.01 6.76 20.06
C GLN A 198 17.69 5.81 18.91
N VAL A 199 16.83 4.82 19.11
CA VAL A 199 16.42 3.88 18.06
C VAL A 199 15.72 4.59 16.90
N LEU A 200 14.88 5.59 17.18
CA LEU A 200 14.26 6.39 16.13
C LEU A 200 15.30 7.13 15.28
N SER A 201 16.33 7.71 15.93
CA SER A 201 17.44 8.34 15.21
C SER A 201 18.24 7.33 14.39
N GLU A 202 18.54 6.15 14.94
CA GLU A 202 19.23 5.06 14.22
C GLU A 202 18.43 4.64 12.97
N LEU A 203 17.10 4.51 13.10
CA LEU A 203 16.19 4.22 11.99
C LEU A 203 16.25 5.29 10.90
N GLN A 204 16.18 6.58 11.27
CA GLN A 204 16.22 7.68 10.30
C GLN A 204 17.57 7.73 9.57
N THR A 205 18.67 7.60 10.29
CA THR A 205 20.01 7.58 9.70
C THR A 205 20.18 6.42 8.73
N LEU A 206 19.84 5.20 9.15
CA LEU A 206 20.01 4.02 8.30
C LEU A 206 19.07 4.04 7.09
N ALA A 207 17.82 4.49 7.27
CA ALA A 207 16.87 4.62 6.17
C ALA A 207 17.32 5.69 5.16
N ALA A 208 17.85 6.83 5.63
CA ALA A 208 18.40 7.86 4.76
C ALA A 208 19.63 7.39 3.98
N GLN A 209 20.51 6.60 4.60
CA GLN A 209 21.69 6.05 3.94
C GLN A 209 21.36 5.07 2.80
N HIS A 210 20.26 4.33 2.92
CA HIS A 210 19.92 3.25 1.98
C HIS A 210 18.66 3.51 1.14
N ALA A 211 18.02 4.68 1.28
CA ALA A 211 16.78 5.00 0.57
C ALA A 211 16.89 4.93 -0.96
N THR A 212 18.03 5.37 -1.52
CA THR A 212 18.29 5.36 -2.96
C THR A 212 19.14 4.18 -3.41
N ALA A 213 19.64 3.37 -2.48
CA ALA A 213 20.44 2.21 -2.79
C ALA A 213 19.54 1.06 -3.28
N PRO A 214 19.97 0.25 -4.25
CA PRO A 214 19.29 -0.98 -4.62
C PRO A 214 19.22 -1.94 -3.43
N ASP A 215 18.01 -2.40 -3.09
CA ASP A 215 17.81 -3.44 -2.09
C ASP A 215 17.81 -4.84 -2.73
N ALA A 216 17.71 -5.88 -1.90
CA ALA A 216 17.75 -7.25 -2.40
C ALA A 216 16.62 -7.62 -3.37
N LYS A 217 15.46 -6.92 -3.30
CA LYS A 217 14.35 -7.12 -4.23
C LYS A 217 14.68 -6.51 -5.59
N VAL A 218 15.29 -5.32 -5.61
CA VAL A 218 15.76 -4.69 -6.86
C VAL A 218 16.80 -5.57 -7.53
N ASP A 219 17.79 -6.04 -6.78
CA ASP A 219 18.82 -6.94 -7.30
C ASP A 219 18.22 -8.23 -7.89
N ALA A 220 17.23 -8.81 -7.21
CA ALA A 220 16.55 -10.00 -7.69
C ALA A 220 15.73 -9.73 -8.96
N LEU A 221 15.06 -8.57 -9.04
CA LEU A 221 14.33 -8.14 -10.23
C LEU A 221 15.28 -7.97 -11.42
N VAL A 222 16.41 -7.29 -11.23
CA VAL A 222 17.41 -7.07 -12.28
C VAL A 222 17.99 -8.40 -12.75
N ARG A 223 18.38 -9.30 -11.83
CA ARG A 223 18.82 -10.67 -12.19
C ARG A 223 17.76 -11.44 -12.97
N TRP A 224 16.49 -11.29 -12.59
CA TRP A 224 15.39 -11.93 -13.31
C TRP A 224 15.27 -11.40 -14.74
N ILE A 225 15.37 -10.08 -14.93
CA ILE A 225 15.33 -9.42 -16.25
C ILE A 225 16.53 -9.87 -17.09
N GLN A 226 17.74 -9.92 -16.51
CA GLN A 226 18.94 -10.40 -17.19
C GLN A 226 18.78 -11.83 -17.71
N THR A 227 18.17 -12.69 -16.90
CA THR A 227 18.01 -14.10 -17.21
C THR A 227 16.93 -14.34 -18.28
N HIS A 228 15.84 -13.57 -18.24
CA HIS A 228 14.63 -13.89 -18.99
C HIS A 228 14.25 -12.89 -20.08
N GLN A 229 14.89 -11.72 -20.15
CA GLN A 229 14.52 -10.66 -21.09
C GLN A 229 15.73 -10.08 -21.83
N CYS A 230 16.74 -9.56 -21.13
CA CYS A 230 17.88 -8.87 -21.75
C CYS A 230 19.10 -8.90 -20.83
N ARG A 231 20.19 -9.57 -21.26
CA ARG A 231 21.38 -9.85 -20.43
C ARG A 231 22.16 -8.61 -20.01
N GLY A 232 22.11 -7.57 -20.85
CA GLY A 232 22.84 -6.32 -20.67
C GLY A 232 22.22 -5.37 -19.67
N VAL A 233 21.00 -5.63 -19.15
CA VAL A 233 20.35 -4.77 -18.16
C VAL A 233 21.20 -4.69 -16.89
N ARG A 234 21.37 -3.48 -16.37
CA ARG A 234 22.08 -3.16 -15.12
C ARG A 234 21.35 -2.04 -14.39
N ILE A 235 21.67 -1.88 -13.11
CA ILE A 235 21.22 -0.76 -12.30
C ILE A 235 21.92 0.52 -12.75
N GLY A 236 21.18 1.62 -12.89
CA GLY A 236 21.70 2.91 -13.37
C GLY A 236 22.02 2.93 -14.87
N GLY A 237 21.35 2.08 -15.66
CA GLY A 237 21.55 1.96 -17.10
C GLY A 237 22.71 1.05 -17.52
N THR A 238 22.84 0.81 -18.82
CA THR A 238 23.84 -0.11 -19.39
C THR A 238 24.74 0.56 -20.43
N THR A 239 26.02 0.21 -20.38
CA THR A 239 27.02 0.58 -21.40
C THR A 239 27.33 -0.57 -22.36
N ALA A 240 26.66 -1.72 -22.20
CA ALA A 240 26.83 -2.88 -23.05
C ALA A 240 26.46 -2.58 -24.51
N ARG A 241 27.00 -3.35 -25.45
CA ARG A 241 26.74 -3.19 -26.90
C ARG A 241 26.55 -4.55 -27.55
N GLY A 242 25.84 -4.56 -28.67
CA GLY A 242 25.61 -5.77 -29.46
C GLY A 242 24.61 -6.72 -28.78
N ALA A 243 24.82 -8.03 -28.95
CA ALA A 243 23.88 -9.08 -28.58
C ALA A 243 23.44 -9.10 -27.10
N ASP A 244 24.19 -8.43 -26.21
CA ASP A 244 23.80 -8.30 -24.79
C ASP A 244 22.58 -7.39 -24.59
N LEU A 245 22.23 -6.53 -25.55
CA LEU A 245 21.05 -5.66 -25.48
C LEU A 245 19.80 -6.22 -26.18
N ASP A 246 19.87 -7.44 -26.71
CA ASP A 246 18.73 -8.06 -27.40
C ASP A 246 17.63 -8.42 -26.39
N TRP A 247 16.48 -7.76 -26.55
CA TRP A 247 15.29 -8.00 -25.73
C TRP A 247 14.45 -9.14 -26.29
N SER A 248 14.02 -10.05 -25.42
CA SER A 248 13.04 -11.07 -25.79
C SER A 248 11.60 -10.51 -25.89
N ASP A 249 10.69 -11.30 -26.47
CA ASP A 249 9.25 -11.01 -26.48
C ASP A 249 8.55 -11.21 -25.13
N ARG A 250 9.26 -11.73 -24.12
CA ARG A 250 8.71 -11.84 -22.77
C ARG A 250 8.46 -10.43 -22.21
N ARG A 251 7.36 -10.30 -21.47
CA ARG A 251 6.98 -9.09 -20.74
C ARG A 251 6.83 -9.40 -19.27
N VAL A 252 7.20 -8.44 -18.42
CA VAL A 252 7.02 -8.49 -16.97
C VAL A 252 6.15 -7.32 -16.55
N ILE A 253 5.21 -7.59 -15.64
CA ILE A 253 4.39 -6.55 -14.99
C ILE A 253 4.75 -6.57 -13.52
N VAL A 254 5.17 -5.41 -13.00
CA VAL A 254 5.55 -5.22 -11.60
C VAL A 254 4.41 -4.48 -10.90
N PHE A 255 3.94 -5.01 -9.78
CA PHE A 255 2.93 -4.38 -8.94
C PHE A 255 3.57 -3.87 -7.66
N THR A 256 3.31 -2.62 -7.31
CA THR A 256 3.75 -1.98 -6.07
C THR A 256 2.54 -1.35 -5.37
N GLU A 257 2.45 -1.45 -4.05
CA GLU A 257 1.35 -0.83 -3.28
C GLU A 257 1.48 0.70 -3.21
N TYR A 258 2.71 1.23 -3.18
CA TYR A 258 2.97 2.65 -2.97
C TYR A 258 3.66 3.31 -4.17
N GLY A 259 3.24 4.54 -4.50
CA GLY A 259 3.86 5.38 -5.52
C GLY A 259 5.34 5.66 -5.27
N ASP A 260 5.75 5.79 -4.00
CA ASP A 260 7.15 5.90 -3.57
C ASP A 260 8.03 4.80 -4.16
N THR A 261 7.59 3.55 -4.04
CA THR A 261 8.33 2.39 -4.54
C THR A 261 8.36 2.37 -6.07
N LYS A 262 7.28 2.78 -6.74
CA LYS A 262 7.24 2.90 -8.20
C LYS A 262 8.25 3.94 -8.69
N ARG A 263 8.27 5.15 -8.10
CA ARG A 263 9.22 6.21 -8.47
C ARG A 263 10.66 5.80 -8.17
N TYR A 264 10.92 5.19 -7.02
CA TYR A 264 12.22 4.62 -6.67
C TYR A 264 12.68 3.59 -7.72
N LEU A 265 11.84 2.62 -8.09
CA LEU A 265 12.18 1.64 -9.10
C LEU A 265 12.46 2.28 -10.46
N ALA A 266 11.67 3.28 -10.86
CA ALA A 266 11.90 4.01 -12.11
C ALA A 266 13.25 4.75 -12.10
N GLN A 267 13.64 5.34 -10.97
CA GLN A 267 14.92 6.03 -10.81
C GLN A 267 16.11 5.06 -10.83
N VAL A 268 16.01 3.91 -10.15
CA VAL A 268 17.12 2.94 -10.04
C VAL A 268 17.31 2.14 -11.34
N LEU A 269 16.24 1.96 -12.12
CA LEU A 269 16.26 1.21 -13.38
C LEU A 269 16.47 2.08 -14.64
N ALA A 270 16.37 3.41 -14.51
CA ALA A 270 16.73 4.36 -15.57
C ALA A 270 18.24 4.33 -15.86
#